data_AF-A0A821BE00-F1
#
_entry.id   AF-A0A821BE00-F1
#
_cell.length_a   1.000
_cell.length_b   1.000
_cell.length_c   1.000
_cell.angle_alpha   90.00
_cell.angle_beta   90.00
_cell.angle_gamma   90.00
#
_symmetry.space_group_name_H-M   'P 1'
#
loop_
_entity.id
_entity.type
_entity.pdbx_description
1 polymer ?
#
loop_
_entity_poly.entity_id
_entity_poly.type
_entity_poly.pdbx_seq_one_letter_code
_entity_poly.pdbx_strand_id
1 'polypeptide(L)'
;MWLEKKNMNNTRMEVYISHEPDETSVKNMIHFAQMFLSKQFQVYDYGSPEKNQLHYNQTTPPIYAIRPMTIPTAICWSRDDWL
;
A
#
# COMPACT_ATOMS: atom_id res chain seq x y z
N MET A 1 -9.22 18.21 0.28
CA MET A 1 -8.91 17.32 1.43
C MET A 1 -9.96 16.23 1.45
N TRP A 2 -9.56 15.02 1.03
CA TRP A 2 -10.43 13.91 0.60
C TRP A 2 -10.95 13.08 1.78
N LEU A 3 -11.71 13.72 2.65
CA LEU A 3 -12.39 13.06 3.77
C LEU A 3 -13.90 13.16 3.55
N GLU A 4 -14.62 12.05 3.74
CA GLU A 4 -16.07 12.02 3.66
C GLU A 4 -16.66 12.83 4.84
N LYS A 5 -16.97 14.10 4.59
CA LYS A 5 -17.37 15.05 5.64
C LYS A 5 -18.64 14.64 6.40
N LYS A 6 -19.52 13.84 5.77
CA LYS A 6 -20.81 13.45 6.34
C LYS A 6 -20.67 12.55 7.56
N ASN A 7 -19.69 11.65 7.55
CA ASN A 7 -19.50 10.63 8.59
C ASN A 7 -18.34 10.96 9.55
N MET A 8 -17.79 12.17 9.47
CA MET A 8 -16.62 12.60 10.23
C MET A 8 -17.01 13.43 11.47
N ASN A 9 -16.35 13.17 12.60
CA ASN A 9 -16.51 13.99 13.80
C ASN A 9 -15.69 15.28 13.69
N ASN A 10 -16.32 16.34 13.16
CA ASN A 10 -15.64 17.60 12.88
C ASN A 10 -15.06 18.32 14.12
N THR A 11 -15.55 18.04 15.33
CA THR A 11 -14.99 18.64 16.56
C THR A 11 -13.64 18.04 16.97
N ARG A 12 -13.22 16.93 16.33
CA ARG A 12 -11.95 16.25 16.60
C ARG A 12 -10.90 16.40 15.50
N MET A 13 -11.13 17.28 14.51
CA MET A 13 -10.21 17.47 13.40
C MET A 13 -8.78 17.80 13.82
N GLU A 14 -8.61 18.62 14.85
CA GLU A 14 -7.28 18.96 15.38
C GLU A 14 -6.52 17.72 15.86
N VAL A 15 -7.22 16.78 16.50
CA VAL A 15 -6.62 15.52 16.96
C VAL A 15 -6.22 14.65 15.78
N TYR A 16 -7.05 14.55 14.74
CA TYR A 16 -6.71 13.73 13.57
C TYR A 16 -5.48 14.28 12.84
N ILE A 17 -5.42 15.60 12.60
CA ILE A 17 -4.32 16.23 11.86
C ILE A 17 -3.03 16.28 12.70
N SER A 18 -3.12 16.34 14.03
CA SER A 18 -1.92 16.31 14.88
C SER A 18 -1.23 14.94 14.93
N HIS A 19 -1.94 13.87 14.54
CA HIS A 19 -1.42 12.51 14.57
C HIS A 19 -1.21 11.89 13.18
N GLU A 20 -1.79 12.49 12.13
CA GLU A 20 -1.74 11.95 10.78
C GLU A 20 -1.24 13.02 9.78
N PRO A 21 -0.40 12.64 8.80
CA PRO A 21 0.17 11.31 8.62
C PRO A 21 1.25 11.02 9.65
N ASP A 22 1.31 9.77 10.12
CA ASP A 22 2.52 9.27 10.75
C ASP A 22 3.63 9.03 9.70
N GLU A 23 4.85 8.82 10.16
CA GLU A 23 6.02 8.76 9.31
C GLU A 23 6.09 7.46 8.47
N THR A 24 6.56 7.57 7.22
CA THR A 24 6.90 6.42 6.38
C THR A 24 8.12 6.71 5.52
N SER A 25 8.74 5.66 4.98
CA SER A 25 9.96 5.81 4.15
C SER A 25 9.65 6.17 2.70
N VAL A 26 10.57 6.90 2.05
CA VAL A 26 10.51 7.15 0.60
C VAL A 26 10.43 5.84 -0.19
N LYS A 27 11.12 4.79 0.28
CA LYS A 27 11.06 3.47 -0.35
C LYS A 27 9.65 2.88 -0.35
N ASN A 28 8.90 3.05 0.75
CA ASN A 28 7.51 2.60 0.84
C ASN A 28 6.60 3.36 -0.15
N MET A 29 6.78 4.68 -0.28
CA MET A 29 6.02 5.48 -1.25
C MET A 29 6.34 5.09 -2.70
N ILE A 30 7.61 4.83 -3.02
CA ILE A 30 8.02 4.32 -4.34
C ILE A 30 7.42 2.94 -4.58
N HIS A 31 7.41 2.07 -3.58
CA HIS A 31 6.82 0.74 -3.69
C HIS A 31 5.33 0.80 -4.05
N PHE A 32 4.58 1.68 -3.38
CA PHE A 32 3.18 1.90 -3.67
C PHE A 32 2.96 2.36 -5.13
N ALA A 33 3.79 3.29 -5.62
CA ALA A 33 3.76 3.70 -7.02
C ALA A 33 4.09 2.57 -8.00
N GLN A 34 5.06 1.70 -7.68
CA GLN A 34 5.39 0.52 -8.49
C GLN A 34 4.21 -0.43 -8.62
N MET A 35 3.48 -0.71 -7.52
CA MET A 35 2.28 -1.54 -7.56
C MET A 35 1.18 -0.89 -8.40
N PHE A 36 0.96 0.41 -8.24
CA PHE A 36 -0.04 1.15 -9.01
C PHE A 36 0.25 1.12 -10.52
N LEU A 37 1.52 1.27 -10.92
CA LEU A 37 1.94 1.29 -12.32
C LEU A 37 1.96 -0.11 -12.95
N SER A 38 2.51 -1.10 -12.24
CA SER A 38 2.62 -2.48 -12.74
C SER A 38 1.29 -3.23 -12.75
N LYS A 39 0.30 -2.79 -11.95
CA LYS A 39 -0.95 -3.52 -11.67
C LYS A 39 -0.70 -4.91 -11.07
N GLN A 40 0.42 -5.08 -10.37
CA GLN A 40 0.80 -6.33 -9.74
C GLN A 40 0.99 -6.13 -8.23
N PHE A 41 0.48 -7.09 -7.46
CA PHE A 41 0.79 -7.20 -6.04
C PHE A 41 2.07 -8.03 -5.89
N GLN A 42 3.20 -7.34 -5.77
CA GLN A 42 4.54 -7.91 -5.83
C GLN A 42 5.48 -7.24 -4.83
N VAL A 43 6.65 -7.82 -4.60
CA VAL A 43 7.70 -7.21 -3.77
C VAL A 43 8.31 -5.97 -4.45
N TYR A 44 9.08 -5.17 -3.69
CA TYR A 44 9.73 -3.96 -4.20
C TYR A 44 10.66 -4.24 -5.39
N ASP A 45 10.52 -3.48 -6.47
CA ASP A 45 11.44 -3.57 -7.59
C ASP A 45 12.65 -2.64 -7.36
N TYR A 46 13.86 -3.19 -7.31
CA TYR A 46 15.09 -2.41 -7.14
C TYR A 46 15.56 -1.70 -8.41
N GLY A 47 14.81 -1.83 -9.51
CA GLY A 47 14.99 -1.08 -10.75
C GLY A 47 16.06 -1.67 -11.67
N SER A 48 16.68 -2.80 -11.32
CA SER A 48 17.51 -3.56 -12.26
C SER A 48 17.50 -5.07 -11.94
N PRO A 49 17.66 -5.94 -12.96
CA PRO A 49 17.76 -7.39 -12.77
C PRO A 49 18.83 -7.82 -11.77
N GLU A 50 19.99 -7.15 -11.76
CA GLU A 50 21.11 -7.47 -10.87
C GLU A 50 20.76 -7.15 -9.42
N LYS A 51 20.12 -6.00 -9.17
CA LYS A 51 19.69 -5.64 -7.82
C LYS A 51 18.58 -6.55 -7.33
N ASN A 52 17.60 -6.88 -8.17
CA ASN A 52 16.57 -7.85 -7.82
C ASN A 52 17.18 -9.23 -7.53
N GLN A 53 18.18 -9.67 -8.31
CA GLN A 53 18.88 -10.91 -8.07
C GLN A 53 19.58 -10.92 -6.70
N LEU A 54 20.24 -9.82 -6.33
CA LEU A 54 20.88 -9.68 -5.02
C LEU A 54 19.89 -9.76 -3.85
N HIS A 55 18.65 -9.31 -4.04
CA HIS A 55 17.64 -9.28 -2.98
C HIS A 55 16.74 -10.52 -2.94
N TYR A 56 16.44 -11.12 -4.09
CA TYR A 56 15.39 -12.14 -4.25
C TYR A 56 15.87 -13.45 -4.85
N ASN A 57 17.15 -13.54 -5.23
CA ASN A 57 17.70 -14.63 -6.04
C ASN A 57 16.95 -14.84 -7.38
N GLN A 58 16.27 -13.79 -7.86
CA GLN A 58 15.52 -13.77 -9.11
C GLN A 58 15.68 -12.38 -9.75
N THR A 59 15.68 -12.32 -11.09
CA THR A 59 15.87 -11.07 -11.84
C THR A 59 14.64 -10.16 -11.86
N THR A 60 13.46 -10.71 -11.59
CA THR A 60 12.19 -9.97 -11.51
C THR A 60 11.64 -10.02 -10.09
N PRO A 61 10.87 -9.00 -9.66
CA PRO A 61 10.25 -9.01 -8.34
C PRO A 61 9.19 -10.13 -8.22
N PRO A 62 9.31 -11.04 -7.23
CA PRO A 62 8.27 -12.03 -6.93
C PRO A 62 6.87 -11.44 -6.69
N ILE A 63 5.85 -12.12 -7.22
CA ILE A 63 4.44 -11.81 -7.00
C ILE A 63 3.95 -12.48 -5.71
N TYR A 64 3.16 -11.76 -4.91
CA TYR A 64 2.50 -12.32 -3.75
C TYR A 64 1.22 -13.07 -4.17
N ALA A 65 1.21 -14.39 -3.99
CA ALA A 65 0.04 -15.20 -4.24
C ALA A 65 -0.95 -15.09 -3.06
N ILE A 66 -2.13 -14.51 -3.30
CA ILE A 66 -3.20 -14.37 -2.27
C ILE A 66 -4.01 -15.67 -2.14
N ARG A 67 -4.20 -16.42 -3.24
CA ARG A 67 -4.99 -17.66 -3.27
C ARG A 67 -4.64 -18.72 -2.21
N PRO A 68 -3.36 -18.98 -1.86
CA PRO A 68 -3.01 -19.97 -0.84
C PRO A 68 -3.26 -19.50 0.60
N MET A 69 -3.73 -18.27 0.84
CA MET A 69 -4.04 -17.79 2.18
C MET A 69 -5.26 -18.54 2.74
N THR A 70 -5.08 -19.27 3.84
CA THR A 70 -6.13 -20.09 4.47
C THR A 70 -6.73 -19.46 5.72
N ILE A 71 -6.21 -18.31 6.15
CA ILE A 71 -6.66 -17.61 7.36
C ILE A 71 -8.06 -17.03 7.11
N PRO A 72 -9.09 -17.40 7.89
CA PRO A 72 -10.42 -16.82 7.76
C PRO A 72 -10.35 -15.29 7.88
N THR A 73 -10.75 -14.58 6.83
CA THR A 73 -10.59 -13.12 6.70
C THR A 73 -11.92 -12.49 6.31
N ALA A 74 -12.39 -11.52 7.11
CA ALA A 74 -13.53 -10.68 6.76
C ALA A 74 -13.03 -9.44 6.02
N ILE A 75 -13.68 -9.08 4.91
CA ILE A 75 -13.32 -7.91 4.10
C ILE A 75 -14.47 -6.92 4.16
N CYS A 76 -14.17 -5.68 4.55
CA CYS A 76 -15.08 -4.53 4.50
C CYS A 76 -14.50 -3.51 3.53
N TRP A 77 -15.29 -3.09 2.54
CA TRP A 77 -14.92 -2.07 1.55
C TRP A 77 -16.15 -1.27 1.15
N SER A 78 -15.95 -0.04 0.67
CA SER A 78 -17.01 0.85 0.19
C SER A 78 -16.84 1.15 -1.29
N ARG A 79 -17.95 1.45 -1.97
CA ARG A 79 -17.92 1.95 -3.36
C ARG A 79 -17.23 3.30 -3.46
N ASP A 80 -17.34 4.11 -2.40
CA ASP A 80 -16.82 5.48 -2.37
C ASP A 80 -15.37 5.56 -1.86
N ASP A 81 -14.72 4.40 -1.65
CA ASP A 81 -13.28 4.34 -1.35
C ASP A 81 -12.49 4.70 -2.62
N TRP A 82 -11.59 5.67 -2.50
CA TRP A 82 -10.77 6.16 -3.63
C TRP A 82 -9.45 5.40 -3.82
N LEU A 83 -9.06 4.60 -2.82
CA LEU A 83 -7.89 3.71 -2.83
C LEU A 83 -8.32 2.26 -2.99
#